data_AF-A0A7Y1T2R5-F1
#
_entry.id   AF-A0A7Y1T2R5-F1
#
_cell.length_a   1.000
_cell.length_b   1.000
_cell.length_c   1.000
_cell.angle_alpha   90.00
_cell.angle_beta   90.00
_cell.angle_gamma   90.00
#
_symmetry.space_group_name_H-M   'P 1'
#
loop_
_entity.id
_entity.type
_entity.pdbx_description
1 polymer ?
#
loop_
_entity_poly.entity_id
_entity_poly.type
_entity_poly.pdbx_seq_one_letter_code
_entity_poly.pdbx_strand_id
1 'polypeptide(L)'
;MKKLLFSMSVLLIILSCNEIHKNDKKVKEGNHENLVETIHFHRTSQENKGVLVLNSGPKGGNYTNSFGDEIRYTIFRVQVINDTIIPIELDFALPKNPIALLPDSKVILDIFLLPDSLTPKGLQDNLNFGITGIDTFFESKVKNTSVVKTFIQPNEHYIFYIGILFKSEITNGTTRSKLFINGQNIDAPFLPFTKIESDLKENNILELVYGIGVDPPNHYKLLPCGFIKYHD
;
A
#
# COMPACT_ATOMS: atom_id res chain seq x y z
N MET A 1 32.14 44.33 -66.59
CA MET A 1 31.30 43.17 -67.02
C MET A 1 31.03 42.29 -65.80
N LYS A 2 29.74 41.99 -65.50
CA LYS A 2 29.18 40.80 -64.78
C LYS A 2 29.80 40.44 -63.41
N LYS A 3 29.11 40.17 -62.29
CA LYS A 3 27.72 39.91 -61.83
C LYS A 3 27.81 40.07 -60.28
N LEU A 4 26.95 40.83 -59.60
CA LEU A 4 25.71 40.43 -58.91
C LEU A 4 25.67 38.99 -58.33
N LEU A 5 25.64 38.83 -56.99
CA LEU A 5 24.48 38.34 -56.17
C LEU A 5 24.88 37.78 -54.78
N PHE A 6 24.13 38.26 -53.77
CA PHE A 6 23.75 37.71 -52.44
C PHE A 6 24.84 37.42 -51.39
N SER A 7 24.90 38.15 -50.25
CA SER A 7 23.94 38.23 -49.12
C SER A 7 23.83 36.95 -48.30
N MET A 8 24.44 36.92 -47.11
CA MET A 8 23.69 36.98 -45.85
C MET A 8 24.63 37.08 -44.64
N SER A 9 24.28 38.02 -43.76
CA SER A 9 24.73 38.17 -42.38
C SER A 9 24.60 36.88 -41.56
N VAL A 10 25.45 36.70 -40.54
CA VAL A 10 25.06 36.84 -39.11
C VAL A 10 26.10 36.20 -38.16
N LEU A 11 26.45 37.02 -37.17
CA LEU A 11 26.88 36.78 -35.78
C LEU A 11 28.30 36.40 -35.34
N LEU A 12 28.69 37.19 -34.34
CA LEU A 12 29.90 37.25 -33.54
C LEU A 12 30.17 35.98 -32.73
N ILE A 13 31.48 35.69 -32.62
CA ILE A 13 32.12 34.84 -31.62
C ILE A 13 32.95 35.77 -30.72
N ILE A 14 32.71 35.83 -29.40
CA ILE A 14 33.73 36.09 -28.36
C ILE A 14 33.16 35.55 -27.02
N LEU A 15 33.54 34.37 -26.53
CA LEU A 15 34.68 34.04 -25.65
C LEU A 15 34.66 34.71 -24.25
N SER A 16 34.34 33.88 -23.24
CA SER A 16 34.90 33.71 -21.88
C SER A 16 35.79 34.80 -21.25
N CYS A 17 35.77 35.08 -19.94
CA CYS A 17 36.24 34.19 -18.86
C CYS A 17 35.99 34.77 -17.44
N ASN A 18 35.81 33.85 -16.47
CA ASN A 18 36.16 33.85 -15.02
C ASN A 18 36.37 35.15 -14.22
N GLU A 19 35.84 35.19 -12.99
CA GLU A 19 36.71 35.06 -11.80
C GLU A 19 35.97 34.64 -10.50
N ILE A 20 36.75 33.98 -9.66
CA ILE A 20 36.44 33.33 -8.38
C ILE A 20 36.56 34.36 -7.27
N HIS A 21 35.57 34.45 -6.36
CA HIS A 21 35.78 35.01 -5.03
C HIS A 21 35.29 34.04 -3.94
N LYS A 22 36.27 33.49 -3.21
CA LYS A 22 36.09 32.95 -1.86
C LYS A 22 35.68 34.09 -0.92
N ASN A 23 34.71 33.85 -0.05
CA ASN A 23 34.69 34.52 1.24
C ASN A 23 34.08 33.64 2.34
N ASP A 24 34.69 33.77 3.51
CA ASP A 24 34.64 32.90 4.67
C ASP A 24 33.30 32.79 5.40
N LYS A 25 33.18 31.67 6.12
CA LYS A 25 32.13 31.30 7.05
C LYS A 25 31.81 32.42 8.06
N LYS A 26 30.51 32.70 8.23
CA LYS A 26 29.93 32.96 9.56
C LYS A 26 28.88 31.89 9.84
N VAL A 27 29.25 30.97 10.72
CA VAL A 27 28.35 30.02 11.38
C VAL A 27 27.33 30.85 12.17
N LYS A 28 26.05 30.71 11.82
CA LYS A 28 24.96 30.93 12.77
C LYS A 28 24.49 29.55 13.20
N GLU A 29 24.79 29.20 14.44
CA GLU A 29 24.10 28.11 15.16
C GLU A 29 22.62 28.45 15.21
N GLY A 30 21.85 27.84 14.32
CA GLY A 30 20.41 27.72 14.45
C GLY A 30 20.13 26.38 15.08
N ASN A 31 19.43 26.37 16.22
CA ASN A 31 18.86 25.17 16.83
C ASN A 31 18.20 24.30 15.75
N HIS A 32 18.78 23.14 15.47
CA HIS A 32 18.05 22.05 14.83
C HIS A 32 17.09 21.47 15.87
N GLU A 33 16.02 22.20 16.16
CA GLU A 33 14.80 21.57 16.63
C GLU A 33 14.36 20.64 15.49
N ASN A 34 14.35 19.34 15.79
CA ASN A 34 13.77 18.33 14.92
C ASN A 34 12.30 18.68 14.69
N LEU A 35 12.03 19.48 13.67
CA LEU A 35 10.74 19.54 13.00
C LEU A 35 10.58 18.21 12.27
N VAL A 36 10.25 17.17 13.03
CA VAL A 36 9.45 16.08 12.50
C VAL A 36 8.10 16.70 12.21
N GLU A 37 8.01 17.29 11.02
CA GLU A 37 6.75 17.72 10.45
C GLU A 37 5.90 16.45 10.35
N THR A 38 5.01 16.26 11.32
CA THR A 38 4.04 15.16 11.33
C THR A 38 3.26 15.26 10.03
N ILE A 39 3.62 14.45 9.04
CA ILE A 39 2.90 14.37 7.78
C ILE A 39 1.52 13.82 8.12
N HIS A 40 0.55 14.72 8.24
CA HIS A 40 -0.86 14.38 8.34
C HIS A 40 -1.28 13.81 6.98
N PHE A 41 -1.19 12.49 6.84
CA PHE A 41 -1.87 11.79 5.75
C PHE A 41 -3.35 12.11 5.85
N HIS A 42 -3.91 12.72 4.80
CA HIS A 42 -5.34 12.94 4.68
C HIS A 42 -6.02 11.57 4.66
N ARG A 43 -6.57 11.15 5.81
CA ARG A 43 -7.26 9.87 5.97
C ARG A 43 -8.64 10.01 5.34
N THR A 44 -8.80 9.52 4.11
CA THR A 44 -10.12 9.30 3.54
C THR A 44 -10.72 8.05 4.19
N SER A 45 -11.24 8.19 5.41
CA SER A 45 -12.05 7.17 6.04
C SER A 45 -13.49 7.35 5.58
N GLN A 46 -14.04 6.34 4.91
CA GLN A 46 -15.47 6.28 4.66
C GLN A 46 -16.09 5.35 5.68
N GLU A 47 -17.03 5.90 6.44
CA GLU A 47 -17.84 5.15 7.38
C GLU A 47 -19.01 4.53 6.63
N ASN A 48 -19.27 3.24 6.89
CA ASN A 48 -20.47 2.58 6.41
C ASN A 48 -21.15 1.94 7.62
N LYS A 49 -22.33 2.45 7.98
CA LYS A 49 -23.14 1.98 9.13
C LYS A 49 -22.30 1.86 10.43
N GLY A 50 -21.52 2.88 10.78
CA GLY A 50 -20.69 2.89 11.99
C GLY A 50 -19.44 2.00 11.94
N VAL A 51 -19.07 1.47 10.77
CA VAL A 51 -17.84 0.68 10.60
C VAL A 51 -16.88 1.43 9.68
N LEU A 52 -15.63 1.58 10.12
CA LEU A 52 -14.56 2.22 9.36
C LEU A 52 -13.43 1.24 9.06
N VAL A 53 -12.96 1.21 7.81
CA VAL A 53 -11.80 0.42 7.39
C VAL A 53 -10.66 1.34 6.96
N LEU A 54 -9.64 1.46 7.79
CA LEU A 54 -8.44 2.25 7.51
C LEU A 54 -7.35 1.37 6.92
N ASN A 55 -6.74 1.84 5.85
CA ASN A 55 -5.63 1.17 5.18
C ASN A 55 -4.36 2.02 5.33
N SER A 56 -3.20 1.41 5.52
CA SER A 56 -1.90 2.09 5.54
C SER A 56 -0.83 1.26 4.86
N GLY A 57 0.08 1.92 4.15
CA GLY A 57 1.08 1.29 3.29
C GLY A 57 1.00 1.83 1.86
N PRO A 58 1.73 1.24 0.91
CA PRO A 58 2.60 0.07 1.08
C PRO A 58 3.86 0.37 1.90
N LYS A 59 4.31 -0.60 2.71
CA LYS A 59 5.70 -0.69 3.19
C LYS A 59 6.28 -2.04 2.74
N GLY A 60 7.59 -2.18 2.63
CA GLY A 60 8.20 -3.46 2.23
C GLY A 60 9.55 -3.28 1.55
N GLY A 61 10.02 -4.33 0.89
CA GLY A 61 11.31 -4.35 0.22
C GLY A 61 11.52 -5.66 -0.54
N ASN A 62 12.78 -6.05 -0.66
CA ASN A 62 13.17 -7.33 -1.23
C ASN A 62 13.83 -8.18 -0.14
N TYR A 63 13.74 -9.49 -0.26
CA TYR A 63 14.52 -10.44 0.53
C TYR A 63 15.14 -11.48 -0.41
N THR A 64 16.30 -12.00 -0.05
CA THR A 64 16.94 -13.09 -0.79
C THR A 64 16.59 -14.40 -0.12
N ASN A 65 15.95 -15.32 -0.84
CA ASN A 65 15.58 -16.63 -0.30
C ASN A 65 16.81 -17.53 -0.11
N SER A 66 16.59 -18.71 0.50
CA SER A 66 17.66 -19.70 0.71
C SER A 66 18.27 -20.28 -0.58
N PHE A 67 17.60 -20.09 -1.74
CA PHE A 67 18.08 -20.48 -3.06
C PHE A 67 18.88 -19.38 -3.78
N GLY A 68 18.92 -18.16 -3.22
CA GLY A 68 19.59 -17.01 -3.82
C GLY A 68 18.70 -16.11 -4.68
N ASP A 69 17.40 -16.40 -4.78
CA ASP A 69 16.47 -15.58 -5.55
C ASP A 69 16.07 -14.33 -4.76
N GLU A 70 16.11 -13.17 -5.41
CA GLU A 70 15.58 -11.93 -4.85
C GLU A 70 14.06 -11.89 -5.05
N ILE A 71 13.33 -11.87 -3.93
CA ILE A 71 11.86 -11.88 -3.91
C ILE A 71 11.38 -10.57 -3.30
N ARG A 72 10.57 -9.86 -4.07
CA ARG A 72 9.89 -8.65 -3.60
C ARG A 72 8.75 -9.03 -2.65
N TYR A 73 8.55 -8.21 -1.62
CA TYR A 73 7.38 -8.26 -0.76
C TYR A 73 6.80 -6.87 -0.49
N THR A 74 5.53 -6.85 -0.10
CA THR A 74 4.84 -5.62 0.33
C THR A 74 3.88 -5.95 1.46
N ILE A 75 3.76 -5.04 2.42
CA ILE A 75 2.95 -5.15 3.62
C ILE A 75 2.01 -3.96 3.70
N PHE A 76 0.77 -4.25 4.05
CA PHE A 76 -0.27 -3.28 4.31
C PHE A 76 -0.83 -3.51 5.71
N ARG A 77 -1.05 -2.42 6.45
CA ARG A 77 -1.77 -2.43 7.72
C ARG A 77 -3.24 -2.11 7.45
N VAL A 78 -4.12 -2.90 8.04
CA VAL A 78 -5.56 -2.67 8.03
C VAL A 78 -6.01 -2.48 9.47
N GLN A 79 -6.85 -1.47 9.70
CA GLN A 79 -7.55 -1.24 10.97
C GLN A 79 -9.04 -1.18 10.71
N VAL A 80 -9.79 -2.06 11.37
CA VAL A 80 -11.26 -2.05 11.37
C VAL A 80 -11.72 -1.44 12.69
N ILE A 81 -12.49 -0.37 12.63
CA ILE A 81 -13.00 0.36 13.79
C ILE A 81 -14.51 0.13 13.88
N ASN A 82 -14.97 -0.27 15.07
CA ASN A 82 -16.38 -0.36 15.42
C ASN A 82 -16.80 0.93 16.13
N ASP A 83 -17.42 1.87 15.42
CA ASP A 83 -17.96 3.12 15.96
C ASP A 83 -19.46 3.00 16.30
N THR A 84 -19.95 1.77 16.43
CA THR A 84 -21.34 1.48 16.77
C THR A 84 -21.51 1.27 18.27
N ILE A 85 -22.76 1.11 18.71
CA ILE A 85 -23.11 0.78 20.11
C ILE A 85 -23.24 -0.72 20.37
N ILE A 86 -23.06 -1.58 19.36
CA ILE A 86 -23.16 -3.04 19.48
C ILE A 86 -21.86 -3.73 19.01
N PRO A 87 -21.56 -4.95 19.47
CA PRO A 87 -20.42 -5.70 18.95
C PRO A 87 -20.58 -6.04 17.47
N ILE A 88 -19.47 -6.07 16.74
CA ILE A 88 -19.42 -6.61 15.37
C ILE A 88 -18.49 -7.82 15.33
N GLU A 89 -18.84 -8.80 14.51
CA GLU A 89 -17.97 -9.92 14.16
C GLU A 89 -17.26 -9.60 12.84
N LEU A 90 -15.93 -9.63 12.88
CA LEU A 90 -15.07 -9.60 11.70
C LEU A 90 -14.71 -11.04 11.33
N ASP A 91 -15.15 -11.50 10.17
CA ASP A 91 -14.74 -12.76 9.56
C ASP A 91 -14.08 -12.45 8.22
N PHE A 92 -12.77 -12.57 8.15
CA PHE A 92 -11.97 -12.21 6.99
C PHE A 92 -11.07 -13.38 6.61
N ALA A 93 -11.00 -13.70 5.32
CA ALA A 93 -10.13 -14.75 4.82
C ALA A 93 -9.48 -14.40 3.47
N LEU A 94 -8.22 -14.80 3.33
CA LEU A 94 -7.45 -14.70 2.10
C LEU A 94 -7.33 -16.05 1.40
N PRO A 95 -7.04 -16.05 0.08
CA PRO A 95 -6.74 -17.28 -0.65
C PRO A 95 -5.58 -18.05 0.01
N LYS A 96 -5.76 -19.37 0.18
CA LYS A 96 -4.72 -20.24 0.76
C LYS A 96 -3.59 -20.58 -0.21
N ASN A 97 -3.84 -20.39 -1.50
CA ASN A 97 -2.90 -20.68 -2.56
C ASN A 97 -2.53 -19.38 -3.28
N PRO A 98 -1.33 -19.29 -3.86
CA PRO A 98 -0.95 -18.17 -4.70
C PRO A 98 -1.97 -17.96 -5.83
N ILE A 99 -2.17 -16.69 -6.19
CA ILE A 99 -3.11 -16.28 -7.22
C ILE A 99 -2.41 -15.53 -8.34
N ALA A 100 -2.86 -15.71 -9.57
CA ALA A 100 -2.48 -14.81 -10.65
C ALA A 100 -3.23 -13.48 -10.51
N LEU A 101 -2.56 -12.36 -10.77
CA LEU A 101 -3.16 -11.02 -10.71
C LEU A 101 -4.32 -10.85 -11.70
N LEU A 102 -4.27 -11.50 -12.86
CA LEU A 102 -5.37 -11.69 -13.81
C LEU A 102 -5.29 -13.13 -14.38
N PRO A 103 -6.36 -13.67 -14.99
CA PRO A 103 -6.36 -15.03 -15.56
C PRO A 103 -5.16 -15.34 -16.47
N ASP A 104 -4.74 -14.37 -17.29
CA ASP A 104 -3.62 -14.51 -18.22
C ASP A 104 -2.32 -13.86 -17.72
N SER A 105 -2.29 -13.42 -16.46
CA SER A 105 -1.13 -12.74 -15.89
C SER A 105 -0.05 -13.75 -15.50
N LYS A 106 1.19 -13.44 -15.89
CA LYS A 106 2.39 -14.12 -15.35
C LYS A 106 2.74 -13.66 -13.94
N VAL A 107 2.11 -12.58 -13.46
CA VAL A 107 2.29 -12.08 -12.10
C VAL A 107 1.54 -12.96 -11.12
N ILE A 108 2.29 -13.76 -10.36
CA ILE A 108 1.79 -14.65 -9.30
C ILE A 108 2.06 -14.03 -7.94
N LEU A 109 0.99 -13.89 -7.15
CA LEU A 109 0.99 -13.29 -5.83
C LEU A 109 0.65 -14.33 -4.78
N ASP A 110 1.48 -14.43 -3.75
CA ASP A 110 1.16 -15.15 -2.52
C ASP A 110 0.75 -14.12 -1.46
N ILE A 111 -0.49 -14.20 -1.00
CA ILE A 111 -1.11 -13.18 -0.13
C ILE A 111 -1.45 -13.84 1.19
N PHE A 112 -1.06 -13.22 2.29
CA PHE A 112 -1.15 -13.83 3.62
C PHE A 112 -1.44 -12.79 4.69
N LEU A 113 -1.94 -13.27 5.83
CA LEU A 113 -1.91 -12.48 7.06
C LEU A 113 -0.56 -12.69 7.74
N LEU A 114 0.00 -11.60 8.25
CA LEU A 114 1.13 -11.71 9.15
C LEU A 114 0.65 -12.11 10.55
N PRO A 115 1.30 -13.09 11.20
CA PRO A 115 1.00 -13.45 12.58
C PRO A 115 1.23 -12.28 13.55
N ASP A 116 0.39 -12.19 14.58
CA ASP A 116 0.50 -11.18 15.65
C ASP A 116 1.87 -11.18 16.33
N SER A 117 2.54 -12.35 16.38
CA SER A 117 3.88 -12.51 16.95
C SER A 117 4.97 -11.74 16.19
N LEU A 118 4.74 -11.41 14.91
CA LEU A 118 5.67 -10.63 14.09
C LEU A 118 5.31 -9.13 14.06
N THR A 119 4.16 -8.75 14.63
CA THR A 119 3.63 -7.38 14.51
C THR A 119 3.65 -6.69 15.88
N PRO A 120 4.74 -5.98 16.21
CA PRO A 120 4.88 -5.37 17.53
C PRO A 120 3.87 -4.24 17.75
N LYS A 121 3.30 -4.21 18.95
CA LYS A 121 2.44 -3.12 19.40
C LYS A 121 3.28 -1.85 19.64
N GLY A 122 2.79 -0.71 19.18
CA GLY A 122 3.39 0.61 19.43
C GLY A 122 4.50 1.02 18.47
N LEU A 123 4.93 0.14 17.55
CA LEU A 123 5.99 0.42 16.57
C LEU A 123 5.45 0.57 15.15
N GLN A 124 4.14 0.79 14.99
CA GLN A 124 3.49 0.74 13.69
C GLN A 124 3.93 1.88 12.75
N ASP A 125 4.50 2.96 13.27
CA ASP A 125 5.02 4.05 12.44
C ASP A 125 6.47 3.83 11.99
N ASN A 126 7.17 2.83 12.54
CA ASN A 126 8.53 2.47 12.15
C ASN A 126 8.60 1.90 10.72
N LEU A 127 9.83 1.74 10.21
CA LEU A 127 10.09 1.02 8.96
C LEU A 127 9.40 -0.35 8.98
N ASN A 128 8.72 -0.70 7.89
CA ASN A 128 7.93 -1.93 7.78
C ASN A 128 6.99 -2.21 8.97
N PHE A 129 6.44 -1.15 9.58
CA PHE A 129 5.56 -1.22 10.76
C PHE A 129 6.22 -1.84 12.00
N GLY A 130 7.55 -1.84 12.06
CA GLY A 130 8.33 -2.44 13.15
C GLY A 130 8.43 -3.96 13.08
N ILE A 131 7.95 -4.60 12.01
CA ILE A 131 7.98 -6.06 11.84
C ILE A 131 9.44 -6.55 11.80
N THR A 132 9.73 -7.60 12.57
CA THR A 132 11.03 -8.28 12.61
C THR A 132 10.88 -9.76 12.27
N GLY A 133 11.94 -10.40 11.77
CA GLY A 133 11.93 -11.83 11.45
C GLY A 133 11.11 -12.22 10.23
N ILE A 134 10.78 -11.27 9.36
CA ILE A 134 9.92 -11.51 8.19
C ILE A 134 10.56 -12.46 7.17
N ASP A 135 11.87 -12.37 6.96
CA ASP A 135 12.59 -13.25 6.04
C ASP A 135 12.52 -14.71 6.52
N THR A 136 12.73 -14.94 7.83
CA THR A 136 12.57 -16.26 8.45
C THR A 136 11.14 -16.78 8.33
N PHE A 137 10.14 -15.89 8.44
CA PHE A 137 8.74 -16.25 8.24
C PHE A 137 8.49 -16.72 6.81
N PHE A 138 9.04 -16.03 5.80
CA PHE A 138 8.91 -16.42 4.39
C PHE A 138 9.54 -17.78 4.08
N GLU A 139 10.64 -18.13 4.74
CA GLU A 139 11.30 -19.43 4.59
C GLU A 139 10.65 -20.55 5.44
N SER A 140 9.72 -20.20 6.33
CA SER A 140 9.10 -21.17 7.21
C SER A 140 8.06 -22.04 6.47
N LYS A 141 7.93 -23.31 6.88
CA LYS A 141 6.85 -24.20 6.40
C LYS A 141 5.51 -23.93 7.09
N VAL A 142 5.43 -22.90 7.94
CA VAL A 142 4.20 -22.56 8.65
C VAL A 142 3.18 -22.13 7.59
N LYS A 143 2.07 -22.86 7.50
CA LYS A 143 0.97 -22.44 6.64
C LYS A 143 0.50 -21.07 7.12
N ASN A 144 0.74 -20.06 6.29
CA ASN A 144 0.27 -18.69 6.47
C ASN A 144 -1.15 -18.70 7.07
N THR A 145 -1.36 -18.00 8.17
CA THR A 145 -2.72 -17.77 8.64
C THR A 145 -3.43 -16.99 7.53
N SER A 146 -4.55 -17.52 7.09
CA SER A 146 -5.33 -16.93 6.01
C SER A 146 -6.69 -16.47 6.51
N VAL A 147 -6.92 -16.46 7.83
CA VAL A 147 -8.21 -16.16 8.44
C VAL A 147 -8.01 -15.26 9.66
N VAL A 148 -8.82 -14.20 9.75
CA VAL A 148 -9.13 -13.45 10.96
C VAL A 148 -10.58 -13.73 11.30
N LYS A 149 -10.86 -14.19 12.52
CA LYS A 149 -12.23 -14.30 13.02
C LYS A 149 -12.26 -13.80 14.46
N THR A 150 -12.90 -12.65 14.69
CA THR A 150 -12.92 -11.99 16.00
C THR A 150 -14.15 -11.13 16.18
N PHE A 151 -14.49 -10.84 17.44
CA PHE A 151 -15.43 -9.78 17.78
C PHE A 151 -14.67 -8.48 18.05
N ILE A 152 -15.28 -7.35 17.69
CA ILE A 152 -14.80 -6.00 17.98
C ILE A 152 -15.90 -5.32 18.79
N GLN A 153 -15.61 -4.96 20.05
CA GLN A 153 -16.60 -4.33 20.91
C GLN A 153 -16.91 -2.89 20.46
N PRO A 154 -18.01 -2.29 20.93
CA PRO A 154 -18.31 -0.88 20.70
C PRO A 154 -17.13 0.03 21.04
N ASN A 155 -16.81 0.97 20.15
CA ASN A 155 -15.69 1.91 20.24
C ASN A 155 -14.29 1.27 20.29
N GLU A 156 -14.18 -0.03 19.96
CA GLU A 156 -12.90 -0.71 19.82
C GLU A 156 -12.50 -0.84 18.34
N HIS A 157 -11.26 -1.28 18.12
CA HIS A 157 -10.75 -1.55 16.80
C HIS A 157 -9.88 -2.80 16.79
N TYR A 158 -9.77 -3.41 15.61
CA TYR A 158 -8.87 -4.53 15.37
C TYR A 158 -7.89 -4.17 14.26
N ILE A 159 -6.60 -4.45 14.49
CA ILE A 159 -5.52 -4.20 13.54
C ILE A 159 -4.93 -5.53 13.11
N PHE A 160 -4.75 -5.69 11.81
CA PHE A 160 -4.04 -6.81 11.22
C PHE A 160 -3.24 -6.35 10.01
N TYR A 161 -2.35 -7.23 9.53
CA TYR A 161 -1.43 -6.91 8.45
C TYR A 161 -1.56 -7.94 7.34
N ILE A 162 -1.66 -7.45 6.12
CA ILE A 162 -1.71 -8.26 4.91
C ILE A 162 -0.37 -8.11 4.21
N GLY A 163 0.30 -9.24 3.99
CA GLY A 163 1.51 -9.33 3.19
C GLY A 163 1.23 -9.86 1.79
N ILE A 164 2.03 -9.41 0.83
CA ILE A 164 2.05 -9.88 -0.55
C ILE A 164 3.49 -10.24 -0.90
N LEU A 165 3.70 -11.48 -1.33
CA LEU A 165 4.95 -12.00 -1.87
C LEU A 165 4.81 -12.19 -3.38
N PHE A 166 5.79 -11.69 -4.13
CA PHE A 166 5.82 -11.80 -5.59
C PHE A 166 6.56 -13.07 -5.99
N LYS A 167 5.81 -14.13 -6.33
CA LYS A 167 6.39 -15.45 -6.68
C LYS A 167 6.89 -15.52 -8.13
N SER A 168 6.68 -14.45 -8.89
CA SER A 168 7.13 -14.29 -10.27
C SER A 168 7.89 -12.97 -10.38
N GLU A 169 8.87 -12.90 -11.28
CA GLU A 169 9.57 -11.64 -11.56
C GLU A 169 8.59 -10.55 -12.00
N ILE A 170 8.69 -9.41 -11.33
CA ILE A 170 8.10 -8.15 -11.78
C ILE A 170 9.26 -7.21 -12.06
N THR A 171 9.40 -6.82 -13.32
CA THR A 171 10.47 -5.93 -13.78
C THR A 171 10.26 -4.48 -13.32
N ASN A 172 9.02 -4.08 -13.05
CA ASN A 172 8.66 -2.74 -12.63
C ASN A 172 7.26 -2.68 -12.00
N GLY A 173 7.02 -1.63 -11.21
CA GLY A 173 5.66 -1.25 -10.84
C GLY A 173 5.40 -1.15 -9.35
N THR A 174 4.41 -0.36 -8.96
CA THR A 174 4.09 -0.17 -7.55
C THR A 174 2.86 -0.96 -7.15
N THR A 175 3.02 -1.84 -6.17
CA THR A 175 1.91 -2.57 -5.56
C THR A 175 1.04 -1.62 -4.76
N ARG A 176 -0.24 -1.57 -5.12
CA ARG A 176 -1.28 -0.86 -4.38
C ARG A 176 -2.30 -1.88 -3.90
N SER A 177 -2.83 -1.70 -2.70
CA SER A 177 -3.93 -2.51 -2.24
C SER A 177 -4.83 -1.72 -1.30
N LYS A 178 -6.08 -2.16 -1.18
CA LYS A 178 -7.06 -1.59 -0.27
C LYS A 178 -8.08 -2.66 0.11
N LEU A 179 -8.33 -2.82 1.41
CA LEU A 179 -9.53 -3.47 1.92
C LEU A 179 -10.64 -2.43 2.04
N PHE A 180 -11.82 -2.77 1.57
CA PHE A 180 -13.01 -1.93 1.66
C PHE A 180 -14.25 -2.82 1.79
N ILE A 181 -15.36 -2.28 2.34
CA ILE A 181 -16.63 -3.01 2.29
C ILE A 181 -17.26 -2.83 0.91
N ASN A 182 -17.97 -3.83 0.42
CA ASN A 182 -18.58 -3.81 -0.89
C ASN A 182 -19.64 -2.68 -1.00
N GLY A 183 -19.80 -2.09 -2.18
CA GLY A 183 -20.82 -1.06 -2.44
C GLY A 183 -20.51 0.38 -1.97
N GLN A 184 -19.43 0.61 -1.23
CA GLN A 184 -19.00 1.97 -0.87
C GLN A 184 -18.05 2.58 -1.92
N ASN A 185 -18.00 3.91 -1.95
CA ASN A 185 -17.20 4.64 -2.91
C ASN A 185 -15.70 4.51 -2.59
N ILE A 186 -14.97 3.73 -3.37
CA ILE A 186 -13.54 3.54 -3.10
C ILE A 186 -12.71 4.73 -3.63
N ASP A 187 -12.14 5.53 -2.72
CA ASP A 187 -11.02 6.41 -3.10
C ASP A 187 -9.75 5.57 -3.29
N ALA A 188 -9.64 4.94 -4.45
CA ALA A 188 -8.54 4.06 -4.83
C ALA A 188 -8.28 4.24 -6.34
N PRO A 189 -7.46 5.22 -6.76
CA PRO A 189 -7.25 5.54 -8.18
C PRO A 189 -6.73 4.39 -9.05
N PHE A 190 -6.17 3.34 -8.43
CA PHE A 190 -5.66 2.14 -9.08
C PHE A 190 -6.74 1.06 -9.32
N LEU A 191 -7.93 1.22 -8.73
CA LEU A 191 -9.10 0.41 -9.03
C LEU A 191 -9.99 1.26 -9.93
N PRO A 192 -10.43 0.77 -11.10
CA PRO A 192 -11.40 1.52 -11.89
C PRO A 192 -12.64 1.74 -11.02
N PHE A 193 -13.24 2.93 -11.12
CA PHE A 193 -14.52 3.27 -10.49
C PHE A 193 -15.59 2.30 -10.97
N THR A 194 -15.62 1.14 -10.34
CA THR A 194 -16.64 0.14 -10.54
C THR A 194 -17.53 0.35 -9.35
N LYS A 195 -18.71 0.91 -9.57
CA LYS A 195 -19.80 0.77 -8.64
C LYS A 195 -20.04 -0.74 -8.58
N ILE A 196 -19.42 -1.44 -7.64
CA ILE A 196 -19.69 -2.85 -7.42
C ILE A 196 -21.13 -2.85 -6.91
N GLU A 197 -22.06 -3.32 -7.74
CA GLU A 197 -23.46 -3.41 -7.36
C GLU A 197 -23.56 -4.24 -6.08
N SER A 198 -23.89 -3.56 -5.00
CA SER A 198 -24.13 -4.19 -3.73
C SER A 198 -25.56 -4.71 -3.75
N ASP A 199 -25.70 -6.02 -3.85
CA ASP A 199 -26.92 -6.72 -3.44
C ASP A 199 -26.95 -6.68 -1.89
N LEU A 200 -27.26 -5.51 -1.30
CA LEU A 200 -27.48 -5.35 0.15
C LEU A 200 -28.76 -6.10 0.55
N LYS A 201 -28.72 -7.43 0.51
CA LYS A 201 -29.85 -8.31 0.78
C LYS A 201 -30.07 -8.53 2.28
N GLU A 202 -29.06 -8.28 3.11
CA GLU A 202 -29.17 -8.36 4.56
C GLU A 202 -28.62 -7.09 5.23
N ASN A 203 -29.48 -6.39 5.99
CA ASN A 203 -29.14 -5.13 6.63
C ASN A 203 -28.00 -5.24 7.66
N ASN A 204 -27.71 -6.45 8.13
CA ASN A 204 -26.79 -6.74 9.24
C ASN A 204 -25.46 -7.36 8.78
N ILE A 205 -25.16 -7.39 7.48
CA ILE A 205 -23.90 -7.89 6.95
C ILE A 205 -23.27 -6.85 6.00
N LEU A 206 -21.97 -6.62 6.17
CA LEU A 206 -21.14 -5.85 5.26
C LEU A 206 -20.11 -6.77 4.63
N GLU A 207 -20.20 -7.01 3.33
CA GLU A 207 -19.23 -7.84 2.62
C GLU A 207 -17.88 -7.10 2.49
N LEU A 208 -16.77 -7.81 2.62
CA LEU A 208 -15.42 -7.26 2.46
C LEU A 208 -14.80 -7.66 1.13
N VAL A 209 -14.15 -6.70 0.47
CA VAL A 209 -13.40 -6.90 -0.77
C VAL A 209 -11.99 -6.35 -0.60
N TYR A 210 -11.00 -7.18 -0.93
CA TYR A 210 -9.60 -6.78 -1.00
C TYR A 210 -9.20 -6.55 -2.44
N GLY A 211 -8.96 -5.29 -2.79
CA GLY A 211 -8.49 -4.87 -4.11
C GLY A 211 -6.97 -4.78 -4.14
N ILE A 212 -6.35 -5.34 -5.18
CA ILE A 212 -4.91 -5.32 -5.40
C ILE A 212 -4.65 -4.82 -6.81
N GLY A 213 -3.69 -3.91 -6.98
CA GLY A 213 -3.23 -3.45 -8.28
C GLY A 213 -1.71 -3.37 -8.35
N VAL A 214 -1.16 -3.57 -9.55
CA VAL A 214 0.26 -3.33 -9.84
C VAL A 214 0.34 -2.28 -10.95
N ASP A 215 0.91 -1.13 -10.61
CA ASP A 215 1.05 0.07 -11.45
C ASP A 215 2.27 -0.03 -12.41
N PRO A 216 2.30 0.54 -13.64
CA PRO A 216 1.27 1.34 -14.33
C PRO A 216 -0.03 0.54 -14.58
N PRO A 217 -1.21 1.18 -14.46
CA PRO A 217 -2.43 0.67 -13.80
C PRO A 217 -3.26 -0.37 -14.59
N ASN A 218 -2.60 -1.24 -15.34
CA ASN A 218 -3.28 -2.13 -16.28
C ASN A 218 -3.78 -3.44 -15.65
N HIS A 219 -3.38 -3.74 -14.41
CA HIS A 219 -3.69 -5.03 -13.79
C HIS A 219 -4.15 -4.83 -12.35
N TYR A 220 -5.43 -5.14 -12.11
CA TYR A 220 -6.01 -5.18 -10.78
C TYR A 220 -6.82 -6.45 -10.59
N LYS A 221 -6.98 -6.84 -9.33
CA LYS A 221 -7.85 -7.94 -8.92
C LYS A 221 -8.66 -7.54 -7.71
N LEU A 222 -9.93 -7.91 -7.72
CA LEU A 222 -10.82 -7.80 -6.58
C LEU A 222 -11.03 -9.18 -5.99
N LEU A 223 -10.84 -9.31 -4.68
CA LEU A 223 -10.97 -10.56 -3.96
C LEU A 223 -12.06 -10.39 -2.90
N PRO A 224 -13.25 -11.00 -3.08
CA PRO A 224 -14.18 -11.18 -1.98
C PRO A 224 -13.47 -11.95 -0.86
N CYS A 225 -13.44 -11.38 0.34
CA CYS A 225 -12.52 -11.82 1.39
C CYS A 225 -13.15 -11.86 2.78
N GLY A 226 -14.48 -11.92 2.86
CA GLY A 226 -15.19 -12.10 4.13
C GLY A 226 -16.29 -11.08 4.34
N PHE A 227 -16.64 -10.84 5.60
CA PHE A 227 -17.71 -9.96 6.00
C PHE A 227 -17.53 -9.39 7.41
N ILE A 228 -18.32 -8.37 7.70
CA ILE A 228 -18.56 -7.84 9.04
C ILE A 228 -20.04 -8.03 9.35
N LYS A 229 -20.36 -8.62 10.51
CA LYS A 229 -21.73 -8.90 10.95
C LYS A 229 -22.03 -8.18 12.25
N TYR A 230 -23.18 -7.52 12.34
CA TYR A 230 -23.67 -6.89 13.56
C TYR A 230 -24.31 -7.94 14.48
N HIS A 231 -24.04 -7.86 15.78
CA HIS A 231 -24.64 -8.72 16.80
C HIS A 231 -25.45 -7.87 17.77
N ASP A 232 -26.78 -8.07 17.75
CA ASP A 232 -27.75 -7.45 18.66
C ASP A 232 -27.85 -8.21 20.00
#